data_AF-A0A553W9E1-F1
#
_entry.id   AF-A0A553W9E1-F1
#
_cell.length_a   1.000
_cell.length_b   1.000
_cell.length_c   1.000
_cell.angle_alpha   90.00
_cell.angle_beta   90.00
_cell.angle_gamma   90.00
#
_symmetry.space_group_name_H-M   'P 1'
#
loop_
_entity.id
_entity.type
_entity.pdbx_description
1 polymer ?
#
loop_
_entity_poly.entity_id
_entity_poly.type
_entity_poly.pdbx_seq_one_letter_code
_entity_poly.pdbx_strand_id
1 'polypeptide(L)'
;MTASDTPKTAPENREQADEDTQAQTVAGEAMTHGSAPDLSGEDSEHGGAPNPAQIIPDDTQDVVDHMEQMERSGVIDMDAYRGERSDDDEPGMLGEDGLEPGDFDDNGRTRTIADDTI
;
A
#
# COMPACT_ATOMS: atom_id res chain seq x y z
N MET A 1 -45.77 -1.98 43.32
CA MET A 1 -45.72 -1.41 41.96
C MET A 1 -44.59 -0.38 41.94
N THR A 2 -43.36 -0.80 41.64
CA THR A 2 -42.75 -0.90 40.29
C THR A 2 -42.27 0.45 39.78
N ALA A 3 -41.17 0.95 40.33
CA ALA A 3 -40.27 1.78 39.55
C ALA A 3 -39.43 0.79 38.72
N SER A 4 -39.89 0.51 37.50
CA SER A 4 -39.09 -0.21 36.51
C SER A 4 -37.87 0.65 36.21
N ASP A 5 -36.75 0.34 36.85
CA ASP A 5 -35.43 0.82 36.47
C ASP A 5 -35.05 0.08 35.17
N THR A 6 -35.72 0.46 34.08
CA THR A 6 -35.37 0.00 32.76
C THR A 6 -34.09 0.74 32.39
N PRO A 7 -32.95 0.04 32.18
CA PRO A 7 -31.73 0.72 31.76
C PRO A 7 -32.06 1.50 30.49
N LYS A 8 -31.76 2.79 30.49
CA LYS A 8 -31.90 3.66 29.32
C LYS A 8 -31.01 3.07 28.24
N THR A 9 -31.60 2.27 27.35
CA THR A 9 -30.91 1.77 26.17
C THR A 9 -30.46 2.99 25.38
N ALA A 10 -29.16 3.10 25.14
CA ALA A 10 -28.65 4.02 24.15
C ALA A 10 -29.38 3.73 22.83
N PRO A 11 -29.64 4.74 21.98
CA PRO A 11 -30.27 4.51 20.69
C PRO A 11 -29.51 3.40 19.95
N GLU A 12 -30.22 2.35 19.51
CA GLU A 12 -29.63 1.28 18.72
C GLU A 12 -29.06 1.87 17.44
N ASN A 13 -27.74 1.92 17.38
CA ASN A 13 -26.99 2.35 16.23
C ASN A 13 -26.82 1.12 15.33
N ARG A 14 -27.27 1.21 14.07
CA ARG A 14 -27.20 0.06 13.15
C ARG A 14 -25.75 -0.35 12.90
N GLU A 15 -24.86 0.62 12.85
CA GLU A 15 -23.42 0.44 12.70
C GLU A 15 -22.76 -0.20 13.94
N GLN A 16 -23.40 -0.19 15.12
CA GLN A 16 -22.95 -0.94 16.31
C GLN A 16 -23.46 -2.39 16.34
N ALA A 17 -24.57 -2.66 15.67
CA ALA A 17 -25.16 -4.01 15.56
C ALA A 17 -24.57 -4.82 14.40
N ASP A 18 -23.79 -4.17 13.54
CA ASP A 18 -23.08 -4.79 12.43
C ASP A 18 -21.76 -5.38 12.94
N GLU A 19 -21.82 -6.61 13.47
CA GLU A 19 -20.67 -7.33 14.04
C GLU A 19 -19.68 -7.79 12.96
N ASP A 20 -20.20 -8.17 11.79
CA ASP A 20 -19.44 -8.77 10.70
C ASP A 20 -18.45 -7.77 10.06
N THR A 21 -18.78 -6.48 10.07
CA THR A 21 -17.91 -5.42 9.53
C THR A 21 -16.90 -4.86 10.53
N GLN A 22 -16.93 -5.31 11.79
CA GLN A 22 -16.03 -4.80 12.82
C GLN A 22 -14.61 -5.32 12.61
N ALA A 23 -13.62 -4.48 12.88
CA ALA A 23 -12.22 -4.77 12.60
C ALA A 23 -11.73 -6.08 13.24
N GLN A 24 -12.17 -6.40 14.46
CA GLN A 24 -11.78 -7.65 15.12
C GLN A 24 -12.40 -8.89 14.47
N THR A 25 -13.63 -8.78 13.95
CA THR A 25 -14.31 -9.89 13.27
C THR A 25 -13.65 -10.15 11.92
N VAL A 26 -13.41 -9.09 11.14
CA VAL A 26 -12.70 -9.16 9.85
C VAL A 26 -11.27 -9.68 10.02
N ALA A 27 -10.54 -9.19 11.04
CA ALA A 27 -9.19 -9.68 11.33
C ALA A 27 -9.19 -11.15 11.76
N GLY A 28 -10.14 -11.57 12.59
CA GLY A 28 -10.31 -12.97 13.00
C GLY A 28 -10.67 -13.89 11.84
N GLU A 29 -11.56 -13.44 10.95
CA GLU A 29 -11.90 -14.12 9.70
C GLU A 29 -10.67 -14.24 8.81
N ALA A 30 -9.94 -13.15 8.57
CA ALA A 30 -8.72 -13.15 7.77
C ALA A 30 -7.62 -14.06 8.35
N MET A 31 -7.47 -14.16 9.67
CA MET A 31 -6.53 -15.10 10.29
C MET A 31 -6.97 -16.56 10.14
N THR A 32 -8.28 -16.82 10.20
CA THR A 32 -8.84 -18.18 10.10
C THR A 32 -8.87 -18.66 8.64
N HIS A 33 -9.19 -17.77 7.70
CA HIS A 33 -9.18 -18.01 6.26
C HIS A 33 -7.80 -17.83 5.62
N GLY A 34 -6.88 -17.14 6.30
CA GLY A 34 -5.48 -16.95 5.92
C GLY A 34 -4.64 -18.23 6.02
N SER A 35 -5.19 -19.32 6.55
CA SER A 35 -4.68 -20.68 6.34
C SER A 35 -5.05 -21.22 4.94
N ALA A 36 -4.98 -20.35 3.93
CA ALA A 36 -4.91 -20.74 2.54
C ALA A 36 -3.65 -21.63 2.35
N PRO A 37 -3.70 -22.64 1.46
CA PRO A 37 -2.58 -23.55 1.27
C PRO A 37 -1.33 -22.75 0.93
N ASP A 38 -0.29 -22.89 1.75
CA ASP A 38 1.11 -22.63 1.45
C ASP A 38 1.33 -21.52 0.39
N LEU A 39 0.94 -20.29 0.74
CA LEU A 39 1.26 -19.10 -0.05
C LEU A 39 2.64 -18.56 0.29
N SER A 40 3.49 -19.33 0.98
CA SER A 40 4.92 -19.08 0.85
C SER A 40 5.22 -19.21 -0.64
N GLY A 41 5.71 -18.14 -1.25
CA GLY A 41 6.09 -18.11 -2.67
C GLY A 41 7.27 -19.03 -2.99
N GLU A 42 7.40 -20.17 -2.31
CA GLU A 42 8.49 -21.12 -2.53
C GLU A 42 8.22 -22.04 -3.74
N ASP A 43 6.96 -22.18 -4.18
CA ASP A 43 6.56 -23.04 -5.31
C ASP A 43 5.53 -22.38 -6.27
N SER A 44 5.54 -21.05 -6.43
CA SER A 44 4.74 -20.38 -7.48
C SER A 44 5.30 -20.71 -8.88
N GLU A 45 4.48 -21.26 -9.77
CA GLU A 45 4.85 -21.51 -11.16
C GLU A 45 4.07 -20.59 -12.13
N HIS A 46 4.72 -20.15 -13.22
CA HIS A 46 4.05 -19.43 -14.29
C HIS A 46 2.90 -20.27 -14.84
N GLY A 47 1.68 -19.77 -14.66
CA GLY A 47 0.48 -20.46 -15.12
C GLY A 47 0.32 -20.37 -16.63
N GLY A 48 0.26 -21.52 -17.31
CA GLY A 48 -0.14 -21.60 -18.71
C GLY A 48 0.60 -22.66 -19.50
N ALA A 49 -0.10 -23.33 -20.44
CA ALA A 49 0.58 -24.10 -21.47
C ALA A 49 1.10 -23.15 -22.54
N PRO A 50 2.29 -23.41 -23.15
CA PRO A 50 2.84 -22.56 -24.20
C PRO A 50 1.81 -22.41 -25.32
N ASN A 51 1.32 -21.17 -25.49
CA ASN A 51 0.26 -20.85 -26.43
C ASN A 51 0.88 -20.19 -27.67
N PRO A 52 0.82 -20.79 -28.86
CA PRO A 52 1.40 -20.18 -30.06
C PRO A 52 0.71 -18.88 -30.51
N ALA A 53 -0.44 -18.52 -29.92
CA ALA A 53 -1.12 -17.23 -30.12
C ALA A 53 -0.85 -16.22 -28.99
N GLN A 54 0.06 -16.54 -28.08
CA GLN A 54 0.49 -15.67 -26.99
C GLN A 54 1.12 -14.37 -27.52
N ILE A 55 0.66 -13.24 -26.99
CA ILE A 55 1.19 -11.91 -27.32
C ILE A 55 2.29 -11.51 -26.33
N ILE A 56 2.15 -11.89 -25.06
CA ILE A 56 3.09 -11.57 -23.98
C ILE A 56 4.01 -12.78 -23.79
N PRO A 57 5.31 -12.71 -24.09
CA PRO A 57 6.17 -13.89 -24.05
C PRO A 57 6.31 -14.47 -22.62
N ASP A 58 6.56 -15.78 -22.54
CA ASP A 58 6.63 -16.55 -21.29
C ASP A 58 7.71 -16.06 -20.31
N ASP A 59 8.70 -15.31 -20.79
CA ASP A 59 9.80 -14.72 -20.00
C ASP A 59 9.46 -13.32 -19.44
N THR A 60 8.23 -12.86 -19.64
CA THR A 60 7.75 -11.60 -19.06
C THR A 60 7.53 -11.78 -17.56
N GLN A 61 8.15 -10.90 -16.78
CA GLN A 61 7.99 -10.85 -15.33
C GLN A 61 6.52 -10.60 -14.96
N ASP A 62 5.95 -11.46 -14.10
CA ASP A 62 4.62 -11.23 -13.54
C ASP A 62 4.68 -10.51 -12.17
N VAL A 63 3.53 -10.37 -11.51
CA VAL A 63 3.45 -9.67 -10.22
C VAL A 63 4.19 -10.45 -9.12
N VAL A 64 4.13 -11.78 -9.14
CA VAL A 64 4.77 -12.63 -8.13
C VAL A 64 6.28 -12.61 -8.32
N ASP A 65 6.77 -12.77 -9.55
CA ASP A 65 8.19 -12.64 -9.89
C ASP A 65 8.76 -11.29 -9.45
N HIS A 66 7.99 -10.22 -9.63
CA HIS A 66 8.42 -8.88 -9.23
C HIS A 66 8.48 -8.74 -7.71
N MET A 67 7.51 -9.30 -6.98
CA MET A 67 7.52 -9.33 -5.51
C MET A 67 8.69 -10.14 -4.95
N GLU A 68 8.97 -11.32 -5.52
CA GLU A 68 10.13 -12.14 -5.15
C GLU A 68 11.45 -11.43 -5.45
N GLN A 69 11.53 -10.71 -6.57
CA GLN A 69 12.69 -9.89 -6.90
C GLN A 69 12.92 -8.80 -5.85
N MET A 70 11.85 -8.12 -5.40
CA MET A 70 11.94 -7.11 -4.33
C MET A 70 12.39 -7.74 -3.01
N GLU A 71 11.81 -8.88 -2.63
CA GLU A 71 12.20 -9.58 -1.39
C GLU A 71 13.66 -10.02 -1.43
N ARG A 72 14.10 -10.64 -2.53
CA ARG A 72 15.47 -11.14 -2.69
C ARG A 72 16.50 -10.02 -2.79
N SER A 73 16.16 -8.91 -3.42
CA SER A 73 17.05 -7.76 -3.55
C SER A 73 17.08 -6.88 -2.30
N GLY A 74 16.02 -6.91 -1.48
CA GLY A 74 15.80 -5.99 -0.37
C GLY A 74 15.56 -4.54 -0.80
N VAL A 75 15.36 -4.30 -2.10
CA VAL A 75 15.08 -2.99 -2.67
C VAL A 75 13.65 -3.00 -3.19
N ILE A 76 12.81 -2.14 -2.61
CA ILE A 76 11.44 -1.93 -3.07
C ILE A 76 11.50 -0.97 -4.27
N ASP A 77 10.78 -1.32 -5.34
CA ASP A 77 10.61 -0.42 -6.47
C ASP A 77 9.74 0.77 -6.06
N MET A 78 10.36 1.94 -5.96
CA MET A 78 9.67 3.20 -5.68
C MET A 78 9.29 3.94 -6.96
N ASP A 79 9.54 3.36 -8.15
CA ASP A 79 9.25 3.99 -9.44
C ASP A 79 7.76 4.19 -9.67
N ALA A 80 6.91 3.42 -8.98
CA ALA A 80 5.47 3.66 -8.92
C ALA A 80 5.14 5.07 -8.41
N TYR A 81 5.97 5.63 -7.52
CA TYR A 81 5.81 6.96 -6.94
C TYR A 81 6.65 8.02 -7.66
N ARG A 82 7.41 7.64 -8.69
CA ARG A 82 8.29 8.57 -9.41
C ARG A 82 7.46 9.60 -10.17
N GLY A 83 7.57 10.86 -9.75
CA GLY A 83 6.84 11.99 -10.33
C GLY A 83 5.52 12.30 -9.63
N GLU A 84 5.16 11.55 -8.59
CA GLU A 84 4.15 12.01 -7.63
C GLU A 84 4.76 13.11 -6.76
N ARG A 85 3.88 14.00 -6.27
CA ARG A 85 4.26 15.05 -5.33
C ARG A 85 4.50 14.43 -3.97
N SER A 86 5.55 14.83 -3.27
CA SER A 86 5.71 14.45 -1.86
C SER A 86 4.68 15.26 -1.05
N ASP A 87 3.56 14.63 -0.70
CA ASP A 87 2.47 15.26 0.08
C ASP A 87 2.61 14.97 1.60
N ASP A 88 3.60 14.19 2.03
CA ASP A 88 3.77 13.67 3.41
C ASP A 88 5.12 14.05 4.06
N ASP A 89 5.95 14.86 3.41
CA ASP A 89 7.14 15.45 4.05
C ASP A 89 6.83 16.85 4.60
N GLU A 90 7.24 17.11 5.85
CA GLU A 90 7.42 18.50 6.25
C GLU A 90 8.50 19.12 5.35
N PRO A 91 8.30 20.35 4.85
CA PRO A 91 9.25 20.99 3.96
C PRO A 91 10.65 21.00 4.59
N GLY A 92 11.64 20.48 3.86
CA GLY A 92 13.06 20.45 4.25
C GLY A 92 13.57 19.15 4.89
N MET A 93 12.71 18.14 5.13
CA MET A 93 13.13 16.87 5.78
C MET A 93 14.07 16.00 4.93
N LEU A 94 14.04 16.16 3.61
CA LEU A 94 14.89 15.43 2.66
C LEU A 94 16.16 16.20 2.26
N GLY A 95 16.42 17.36 2.87
CA GLY A 95 17.52 18.24 2.47
C GLY A 95 17.32 18.87 1.08
N GLU A 96 18.37 19.45 0.51
CA GLU A 96 18.32 20.18 -0.77
C GLU A 96 17.87 19.29 -1.95
N ASP A 97 18.09 17.99 -1.85
CA ASP A 97 17.72 17.01 -2.88
C ASP A 97 16.22 16.69 -2.91
N GLY A 98 15.49 16.97 -1.82
CA GLY A 98 14.03 16.79 -1.76
C GLY A 98 13.21 18.02 -2.12
N LEU A 99 13.85 19.13 -2.54
CA LEU A 99 13.14 20.35 -2.91
C LEU A 99 12.47 20.21 -4.29
N GLU A 100 11.16 20.45 -4.35
CA GLU A 100 10.40 20.48 -5.60
C GLU A 100 10.61 21.81 -6.36
N PRO A 101 10.44 21.82 -7.70
CA PRO A 101 10.50 23.04 -8.49
C PRO A 101 9.39 24.01 -8.09
N GLY A 102 9.75 25.04 -7.33
CA GLY A 102 8.81 26.01 -6.74
C GLY A 102 8.98 26.15 -5.23
N ASP A 103 9.64 25.20 -4.59
CA ASP A 103 9.94 25.22 -3.17
C ASP A 103 11.07 26.18 -2.83
N PHE A 104 11.03 26.67 -1.59
CA PHE A 104 12.06 27.50 -1.00
C PHE A 104 13.02 26.66 -0.18
N ASP A 105 14.32 26.86 -0.36
CA ASP A 105 15.33 26.33 0.57
C ASP A 105 15.20 26.98 1.96
N ASP A 106 15.95 26.48 2.94
CA ASP A 106 16.04 27.05 4.30
C ASP A 106 16.46 28.54 4.32
N ASN A 107 17.00 29.05 3.21
CA ASN A 107 17.44 30.42 3.03
C ASN A 107 16.43 31.29 2.24
N GLY A 108 15.25 30.75 1.93
CA GLY A 108 14.18 31.46 1.21
C GLY A 108 14.43 31.63 -0.30
N ARG A 109 15.30 30.83 -0.90
CA ARG A 109 15.63 30.84 -2.34
C ARG A 109 14.90 29.71 -3.06
N THR A 110 14.33 30.01 -4.22
CA THR A 110 13.69 29.02 -5.07
C THR A 110 14.72 28.27 -5.91
N ARG A 111 14.64 26.94 -5.97
CA ARG A 111 15.46 26.15 -6.91
C ARG A 111 15.07 26.55 -8.34
N THR A 112 15.93 27.35 -8.98
CA THR A 112 15.74 27.72 -10.38
C THR A 112 16.39 26.64 -11.22
N ILE A 113 15.68 26.15 -12.23
CA ILE A 113 16.04 25.09 -13.20
C ILE A 113 17.35 25.31 -13.99
N ALA A 114 18.20 26.25 -13.58
CA ALA A 114 19.32 26.78 -14.36
C ALA A 114 20.71 26.38 -13.86
N ASP A 115 20.86 25.60 -12.79
CA ASP A 115 22.18 25.33 -12.17
C ASP A 115 22.73 23.90 -12.38
N ASP A 116 22.14 23.11 -13.30
CA ASP A 116 22.63 21.76 -13.62
C ASP A 116 23.01 21.59 -15.09
N THR A 117 23.69 22.60 -15.66
CA THR A 117 24.36 22.47 -16.96
C THR A 117 25.84 22.75 -16.83
N ILE A 118 26.62 21.73 -16.43
CA ILE A 118 28.00 21.50 -16.87
C ILE A 118 28.22 20.01 -17.10
#